data_AF-A0A0C2C448-F1
#
_entry.id   AF-A0A0C2C448-F1
#
_cell.length_a   1.000
_cell.length_b   1.000
_cell.length_c   1.000
_cell.angle_alpha   90.00
_cell.angle_beta   90.00
_cell.angle_gamma   90.00
#
_symmetry.space_group_name_H-M   'P 1'
#
loop_
_entity.id
_entity.type
_entity.pdbx_description
1 polymer ?
#
loop_
_entity_poly.entity_id
_entity_poly.type
_entity_poly.pdbx_seq_one_letter_code
_entity_poly.pdbx_strand_id
1 'polypeptide(L)'
;MQITGCPDFNNAPTFTEQERGDIIDKHNDLRKTIAQGTHPNYAGTLPSAKNMYQLNYNCKMEEKLMVELDKCAGRATLSEQYGQNFLVLY
;
A
#
# COMPACT_ATOMS: atom_id res chain seq x y z
N MET A 1 9.59 4.31 8.60
CA MET A 1 9.60 5.80 8.81
C MET A 1 8.28 6.16 9.47
N GLN A 2 8.23 6.85 10.61
CA GLN A 2 6.93 7.16 11.24
C GLN A 2 6.17 8.16 10.37
N ILE A 3 5.04 7.72 9.80
CA ILE A 3 4.10 8.59 9.08
C ILE A 3 3.21 9.24 10.13
N THR A 4 3.67 10.38 10.66
CA THR A 4 2.87 11.18 11.60
C THR A 4 1.98 12.15 10.82
N GLY A 5 0.68 12.19 11.13
CA GLY A 5 -0.18 13.30 10.70
C GLY A 5 -0.98 13.17 9.40
N CYS A 6 -1.56 12.00 9.08
CA CYS A 6 -2.77 12.05 8.25
C CYS A 6 -3.93 12.65 9.05
N PRO A 7 -4.70 13.61 8.50
CA PRO A 7 -5.78 14.26 9.24
C PRO A 7 -6.95 13.29 9.50
N ASP A 8 -7.66 13.49 10.61
CA ASP A 8 -8.91 12.78 10.87
C ASP A 8 -9.97 13.20 9.84
N PHE A 9 -10.48 12.24 9.07
CA PHE A 9 -11.45 12.48 8.01
C PHE A 9 -12.89 12.41 8.55
N ASN A 10 -13.31 13.40 9.35
CA ASN A 10 -14.69 13.53 9.85
C ASN A 10 -15.25 12.26 10.52
N ASN A 11 -14.51 11.67 11.47
CA ASN A 11 -14.84 10.42 12.17
C ASN A 11 -14.89 9.16 11.31
N ALA A 12 -14.43 9.19 10.06
CA ALA A 12 -14.19 7.96 9.30
C ALA A 12 -13.09 7.15 10.00
N PRO A 13 -13.20 5.81 10.06
CA PRO A 13 -12.09 4.97 10.51
C PRO A 13 -10.84 5.31 9.69
N THR A 14 -9.68 5.41 10.34
CA THR A 14 -8.39 5.65 9.67
C THR A 14 -7.37 4.65 10.18
N PHE A 15 -6.30 4.42 9.43
CA PHE A 15 -5.19 3.61 9.92
C PHE A 15 -4.46 4.35 11.05
N THR A 16 -3.90 3.62 12.00
CA THR A 16 -2.95 4.18 12.97
C THR A 16 -1.65 4.56 12.27
N GLU A 17 -0.85 5.45 12.88
CA GLU A 17 0.47 5.83 12.35
C GLU A 17 1.40 4.62 12.16
N GLN A 18 1.29 3.64 13.07
CA GLN A 18 2.02 2.38 12.98
C GLN A 18 1.58 1.56 11.77
N GLU A 19 0.28 1.38 11.55
CA GLU A 19 -0.22 0.64 10.38
C GLU A 19 0.17 1.31 9.06
N ARG A 20 0.12 2.65 8.98
CA ARG A 20 0.61 3.40 7.82
C ARG A 20 2.08 3.13 7.55
N GLY A 21 2.89 3.16 8.61
CA GLY A 21 4.31 2.83 8.58
C GLY A 21 4.55 1.40 8.09
N ASP A 22 3.86 0.43 8.66
CA ASP A 22 4.00 -0.98 8.29
C ASP A 22 3.63 -1.23 6.82
N ILE A 23 2.53 -0.63 6.34
CA ILE A 23 2.09 -0.75 4.94
C ILE A 23 3.17 -0.21 4.01
N ILE A 24 3.66 1.02 4.23
CA ILE A 24 4.59 1.65 3.31
C ILE A 24 5.99 1.03 3.38
N ASP A 25 6.44 0.66 4.58
CA ASP A 25 7.75 0.04 4.77
C ASP A 25 7.76 -1.35 4.13
N LYS A 26 6.71 -2.17 4.27
CA LYS A 26 6.63 -3.48 3.58
C LYS A 26 6.64 -3.37 2.06
N HIS A 27 5.90 -2.43 1.48
CA HIS A 27 5.96 -2.21 0.03
C HIS A 27 7.36 -1.79 -0.42
N ASN A 28 8.00 -0.89 0.32
CA ASN A 28 9.32 -0.39 -0.04
C ASN A 28 10.43 -1.42 0.16
N ASP A 29 10.34 -2.28 1.17
CA ASP A 29 11.26 -3.41 1.39
C ASP A 29 11.20 -4.40 0.22
N LEU A 30 9.99 -4.75 -0.22
CA LEU A 30 9.79 -5.60 -1.39
C LEU A 30 10.36 -4.93 -2.65
N ARG A 31 10.00 -3.67 -2.91
CA ARG A 31 10.51 -2.90 -4.05
C ARG A 31 12.04 -2.83 -4.06
N LYS A 32 12.66 -2.63 -2.89
CA LYS A 32 14.12 -2.59 -2.73
C LYS A 32 14.78 -3.92 -3.07
N THR A 33 14.29 -5.03 -2.52
CA THR A 33 14.87 -6.35 -2.81
C THR A 33 14.69 -6.75 -4.27
N ILE A 34 13.57 -6.38 -4.90
CA ILE A 34 13.34 -6.54 -6.33
C ILE A 34 14.32 -5.68 -7.15
N ALA A 35 14.48 -4.41 -6.78
CA ALA A 35 15.41 -3.50 -7.46
C ALA A 35 16.85 -4.03 -7.45
N GLN A 36 17.26 -4.64 -6.35
CA GLN A 36 18.58 -5.27 -6.16
C GLN A 36 18.72 -6.60 -6.89
N GLY A 37 17.64 -7.19 -7.40
CA GLY A 37 17.64 -8.51 -8.03
C GLY A 37 17.82 -9.68 -7.05
N THR A 38 17.53 -9.46 -5.76
CA THR A 38 17.73 -10.43 -4.68
C THR A 38 16.41 -11.03 -4.19
N HIS A 39 15.26 -10.48 -4.62
CA HIS A 39 13.96 -11.00 -4.22
C HIS A 39 13.70 -12.39 -4.83
N PRO A 40 13.33 -13.41 -4.02
CA PRO A 40 13.04 -14.75 -4.52
C PRO A 40 11.88 -14.79 -5.53
N ASN A 41 11.95 -15.74 -6.45
CA ASN A 41 10.91 -16.11 -7.39
C ASN A 41 10.90 -17.64 -7.55
N TYR A 42 9.87 -18.21 -8.17
CA TYR A 42 9.75 -19.66 -8.39
C TYR A 42 11.01 -20.30 -9.02
N ALA A 43 11.69 -19.59 -9.93
CA ALA A 43 12.85 -20.09 -10.67
C ALA A 43 14.20 -19.48 -10.23
N GLY A 44 14.28 -18.84 -9.05
CA GLY A 44 15.50 -18.16 -8.59
C GLY A 44 15.18 -16.81 -7.96
N THR A 45 15.71 -15.72 -8.51
CA THR A 45 15.35 -14.36 -8.10
C THR A 45 14.71 -13.57 -9.24
N LEU A 46 13.97 -12.51 -8.90
CA LEU A 46 13.51 -11.53 -9.88
C LEU A 46 14.70 -10.72 -10.42
N PRO A 47 14.68 -10.31 -11.70
CA PRO A 47 15.73 -9.48 -12.27
C PRO A 47 15.77 -8.09 -11.60
N SER A 48 16.96 -7.48 -11.55
CA SER A 48 17.13 -6.14 -11.00
C SER A 48 16.40 -5.07 -11.82
N ALA A 49 16.01 -3.99 -11.16
CA ALA A 49 15.28 -2.88 -11.78
C ALA A 49 16.01 -1.55 -11.55
N LYS A 50 16.36 -0.86 -12.63
CA LYS A 50 17.15 0.39 -12.57
C LYS A 50 16.38 1.57 -11.96
N ASN A 51 15.07 1.65 -12.19
CA ASN A 51 14.24 2.81 -11.85
C ASN A 51 13.07 2.44 -10.92
N MET A 52 13.35 1.66 -9.87
CA MET A 52 12.36 1.27 -8.86
C MET A 52 12.35 2.27 -7.70
N TYR A 53 11.49 3.28 -7.80
CA TYR A 53 11.43 4.37 -6.82
C TYR A 53 10.71 3.98 -5.52
N GLN A 54 11.10 4.60 -4.41
CA GLN A 54 10.41 4.49 -3.13
C GLN A 54 9.00 5.08 -3.24
N LEU A 55 8.02 4.40 -2.64
CA LEU A 55 6.66 4.90 -2.47
C LEU A 55 6.58 5.80 -1.24
N ASN A 56 5.79 6.86 -1.36
CA ASN A 56 5.38 7.73 -0.26
C ASN A 56 3.93 7.45 0.10
N TYR A 57 3.63 7.44 1.39
CA TYR A 57 2.25 7.30 1.86
C TYR A 57 1.41 8.53 1.46
N ASN A 58 0.16 8.33 1.05
CA ASN A 58 -0.72 9.40 0.60
C ASN A 58 -2.05 9.36 1.37
N CYS A 59 -2.21 10.29 2.33
CA CYS A 59 -3.40 10.38 3.17
C CYS A 59 -4.71 10.59 2.38
N LYS A 60 -4.67 11.27 1.22
CA LYS A 60 -5.87 11.45 0.38
C LYS A 60 -6.30 10.16 -0.31
N MET A 61 -5.36 9.24 -0.55
CA MET A 61 -5.69 7.91 -1.06
C MET A 61 -6.25 7.03 0.06
N GLU A 62 -5.73 7.15 1.28
CA GLU A 62 -6.31 6.50 2.47
C GLU A 62 -7.76 6.95 2.68
N GLU A 63 -8.06 8.24 2.66
CA GLU A 63 -9.43 8.76 2.79
C GLU A 63 -10.40 8.10 1.81
N LYS A 64 -10.02 8.04 0.52
CA LYS A 64 -10.81 7.39 -0.53
C LYS A 64 -10.96 5.89 -0.30
N LEU A 65 -9.91 5.23 0.19
CA LEU A 65 -9.93 3.81 0.53
C LEU A 65 -10.86 3.53 1.71
N MET A 66 -10.84 4.35 2.76
CA MET A 66 -11.67 4.14 3.96
C MET A 66 -13.16 4.29 3.65
N VAL A 67 -13.53 5.28 2.82
CA VAL A 67 -14.90 5.42 2.28
C VAL A 67 -15.33 4.18 1.48
N GLU A 68 -14.39 3.54 0.80
CA GLU A 68 -14.67 2.37 -0.01
C GLU A 68 -14.76 1.08 0.82
N LEU A 69 -13.91 0.93 1.84
CA LEU A 69 -13.95 -0.20 2.76
C LEU A 69 -15.25 -0.26 3.55
N ASP A 70 -15.83 0.89 3.93
CA ASP A 70 -17.12 0.98 4.63
C ASP A 70 -18.29 0.35 3.84
N LYS A 71 -18.18 0.30 2.51
CA LYS A 71 -19.20 -0.34 1.65
C LYS A 71 -19.16 -1.86 1.69
N CYS A 72 -18.10 -2.46 2.24
CA CYS A 72 -17.91 -3.91 2.32
C CYS A 72 -18.09 -4.62 0.96
N ALA A 73 -17.63 -4.03 -0.13
CA ALA A 73 -17.92 -4.50 -1.50
C ALA A 73 -17.26 -5.83 -1.86
N GLY A 74 -16.21 -6.25 -1.14
CA GLY A 74 -15.47 -7.50 -1.40
C GLY A 74 -14.76 -7.55 -2.76
N ARG A 75 -14.53 -6.39 -3.40
CA ARG A 75 -13.89 -6.27 -4.71
C ARG A 75 -13.21 -4.90 -4.88
N ALA A 76 -12.31 -4.80 -5.85
CA ALA A 76 -11.78 -3.51 -6.30
C ALA A 76 -12.87 -2.67 -6.99
N THR A 77 -12.90 -1.38 -6.68
CA THR A 77 -13.92 -0.41 -7.10
C THR A 77 -13.33 0.97 -7.41
N LEU A 78 -12.06 1.21 -7.05
CA LEU A 78 -11.30 2.40 -7.40
C LEU A 78 -10.42 2.19 -8.65
N SER A 79 -10.57 1.04 -9.33
CA SER A 79 -9.68 0.55 -10.39
C SER A 79 -9.64 1.40 -11.66
N GLU A 80 -10.66 2.24 -11.90
CA GLU A 80 -10.67 3.14 -13.06
C GLU A 80 -9.72 4.34 -12.89
N GLN A 81 -9.42 4.71 -11.64
CA GLN A 81 -8.59 5.87 -11.33
C GLN A 81 -7.24 5.48 -10.68
N TYR A 82 -7.20 4.34 -9.98
CA TYR A 82 -6.04 3.91 -9.20
C TYR A 82 -5.74 2.43 -9.43
N GLY A 83 -4.46 2.06 -9.36
CA GLY A 83 -4.10 0.66 -9.12
C GLY A 83 -4.58 0.25 -7.73
N GLN A 84 -5.32 -0.86 -7.63
CA GLN A 84 -5.93 -1.31 -6.38
C GLN A 84 -5.66 -2.80 -6.15
N ASN A 85 -5.05 -3.12 -5.01
CA ASN A 85 -5.02 -4.47 -4.46
C ASN A 85 -6.08 -4.56 -3.35
N PHE A 86 -6.76 -5.70 -3.25
CA PHE A 86 -7.71 -5.98 -2.17
C PHE A 86 -7.52 -7.42 -1.67
N LEU A 87 -7.83 -7.64 -0.40
CA LEU A 87 -7.82 -8.95 0.23
C LEU A 87 -9.06 -9.05 1.12
N VAL A 88 -9.82 -10.13 0.96
CA VAL A 88 -10.94 -10.47 1.84
C VAL A 88 -10.51 -11.69 2.65
N LEU A 89 -10.59 -11.59 3.98
CA LEU A 89 -10.38 -12.70 4.89
C LEU A 89 -11.74 -13.31 5.24
N TYR A 90 -11.82 -14.64 5.22
CA TYR A 90 -13.01 -15.41 5.57
C TYR A 90 -12.87 -16.03 6.95
#